data_AF-A0A350XMD0-F1
#
_entry.id   AF-A0A350XMD0-F1
#
_cell.length_a   1.000
_cell.length_b   1.000
_cell.length_c   1.000
_cell.angle_alpha   90.00
_cell.angle_beta   90.00
_cell.angle_gamma   90.00
#
_symmetry.space_group_name_H-M   'P 1'
#
loop_
_entity.id
_entity.type
_entity.pdbx_description
1 polymer ?
#
loop_
_entity_poly.entity_id
_entity_poly.type
_entity_poly.pdbx_seq_one_letter_code
_entity_poly.pdbx_strand_id
1 'polypeptide(L)'
;MSVFDQRGQKVTYQYNAAGNINLSAVQNRADFVSELEKLKTEITKAREAEIIDVEVATDVNYHIEKAVQQANKPEPSKNTILDHLTKAKDLIQGVAEAGGIVTALMKVAELVQNLF
;
A
#
# COMPACT_ATOMS: atom_id res chain seq x y z
N MET A 1 -20.21 -0.28 27.41
CA MET A 1 -19.16 0.31 26.56
C MET A 1 -17.82 -0.24 27.02
N SER A 2 -17.18 -1.10 26.23
CA SER A 2 -15.82 -1.55 26.53
C SER A 2 -14.84 -0.45 26.12
N VAL A 3 -14.14 0.12 27.09
CA VAL A 3 -13.02 1.03 26.83
C VAL A 3 -11.92 0.19 26.19
N PHE A 4 -11.59 0.47 24.94
CA PHE A 4 -10.40 -0.06 24.28
C PHE A 4 -9.17 0.57 24.99
N ASP A 5 -8.56 -0.17 25.91
CA ASP A 5 -7.37 0.26 26.65
C ASP A 5 -6.12 -0.27 25.94
N GLN A 6 -5.31 0.63 25.40
CA GLN A 6 -4.08 0.33 24.67
C GLN A 6 -2.81 0.47 25.53
N ARG A 7 -2.96 0.77 26.83
CA ARG A 7 -1.82 0.95 27.74
C ARG A 7 -1.17 -0.41 28.03
N GLY A 8 -0.05 -0.68 27.36
CA GLY A 8 0.74 -1.91 27.51
C GLY A 8 1.05 -2.63 26.20
N GLN A 9 0.46 -2.22 25.07
CA GLN A 9 0.90 -2.72 23.77
C GLN A 9 2.25 -2.08 23.41
N LYS A 10 3.34 -2.84 23.62
CA LYS A 10 4.58 -2.61 22.87
C LYS A 10 4.33 -3.00 21.42
N VAL A 11 3.97 -2.03 20.59
CA VAL A 11 4.01 -2.22 19.15
C VAL A 11 5.48 -2.12 18.75
N THR A 12 6.15 -3.26 18.64
CA THR A 12 7.62 -3.34 18.48
C THR A 12 8.12 -2.68 17.20
N TYR A 13 7.24 -2.42 16.23
CA TYR A 13 7.52 -1.53 15.11
C TYR A 13 6.19 -1.06 14.52
N GLN A 14 5.79 0.21 14.71
CA GLN A 14 4.75 0.80 13.88
C GLN A 14 5.42 1.26 12.59
N TYR A 15 5.32 0.43 11.56
CA TYR A 15 5.75 0.82 10.22
C TYR A 15 4.90 2.01 9.75
N ASN A 16 5.41 3.23 9.95
CA ASN A 16 4.73 4.49 9.63
C ASN A 16 4.82 4.80 8.12
N ALA A 17 4.33 3.89 7.28
CA ALA A 17 4.09 4.19 5.85
C ALA A 17 3.24 5.46 5.68
N ALA A 18 2.36 5.73 6.65
CA ALA A 18 1.50 6.89 6.72
C ALA A 18 2.23 8.24 6.84
N GLY A 19 3.51 8.28 7.25
CA GLY A 19 4.28 9.52 7.33
C GLY A 19 4.87 9.97 5.98
N ASN A 20 5.12 9.03 5.07
CA ASN A 20 5.84 9.27 3.82
C ASN A 20 4.91 9.31 2.59
N ILE A 21 3.76 8.64 2.69
CA ILE A 21 2.73 8.59 1.64
C ILE A 21 1.67 9.66 1.94
N ASN A 22 1.47 10.61 1.03
CA ASN A 22 0.48 11.68 1.18
C ASN A 22 -0.71 11.48 0.23
N LEU A 23 -1.57 10.52 0.57
CA LEU A 23 -2.75 10.18 -0.21
C LEU A 23 -3.80 11.30 -0.24
N SER A 24 -3.78 12.22 0.73
CA SER A 24 -4.72 13.35 0.78
C SER A 24 -4.45 14.43 -0.27
N ALA A 25 -3.23 14.46 -0.81
CA ALA A 25 -2.82 15.42 -1.84
C ALA A 25 -3.00 14.90 -3.28
N VAL A 26 -3.46 13.66 -3.46
CA VAL A 26 -3.63 13.05 -4.78
C VAL A 26 -4.85 13.67 -5.47
N GLN A 27 -4.61 14.44 -6.54
CA GLN A 27 -5.67 15.09 -7.31
C GLN A 27 -5.78 14.54 -8.74
N ASN A 28 -4.72 13.91 -9.24
CA ASN A 28 -4.66 13.43 -10.61
C ASN A 28 -3.87 12.13 -10.71
N ARG A 29 -3.83 11.59 -11.94
CA ARG A 29 -3.15 10.35 -12.28
C ARG A 29 -1.65 10.36 -11.99
N ALA A 30 -0.98 11.49 -12.21
CA ALA A 30 0.46 11.61 -11.96
C ALA A 30 0.77 11.57 -10.46
N ASP A 31 -0.05 12.24 -9.65
CA ASP A 31 0.06 12.17 -8.19
C ASP A 31 -0.16 10.74 -7.70
N PHE A 32 -1.19 10.06 -8.24
CA PHE A 32 -1.49 8.67 -7.89
C PHE A 32 -0.30 7.73 -8.18
N VAL A 33 0.30 7.85 -9.37
CA VAL A 33 1.49 7.08 -9.74
C VAL A 33 2.66 7.39 -8.81
N SER A 34 2.86 8.66 -8.44
CA SER A 34 3.92 9.05 -7.50
C SER A 34 3.73 8.40 -6.12
N GLU A 35 2.50 8.35 -5.60
CA GLU A 35 2.22 7.69 -4.32
C GLU A 35 2.38 6.17 -4.39
N LEU A 36 2.09 5.52 -5.52
CA LEU A 36 2.39 4.10 -5.73
C LEU A 36 3.89 3.79 -5.69
N GLU A 37 4.73 4.66 -6.26
CA GLU A 37 6.20 4.49 -6.20
C GLU A 37 6.75 4.66 -4.78
N LYS A 38 6.17 5.59 -4.01
CA LYS A 38 6.48 5.71 -2.58
C LYS A 38 6.08 4.44 -1.83
N LEU A 39 4.92 3.86 -2.14
CA LEU A 39 4.48 2.60 -1.54
C LEU A 39 5.44 1.44 -1.84
N LYS A 40 5.99 1.33 -3.06
CA LYS A 40 7.06 0.35 -3.39
C LYS A 40 8.31 0.56 -2.55
N THR A 41 8.69 1.82 -2.30
CA THR A 41 9.82 2.16 -1.43
C THR A 41 9.55 1.69 0.01
N GLU A 42 8.32 1.86 0.49
CA GLU A 42 7.91 1.40 1.81
C GLU A 42 7.91 -0.15 1.92
N ILE A 43 7.47 -0.87 0.89
CA ILE A 43 7.62 -2.34 0.82
C ILE A 43 9.09 -2.76 0.89
N THR A 44 9.96 -2.05 0.19
CA THR A 44 11.40 -2.34 0.15
C THR A 44 12.05 -2.17 1.53
N LYS A 45 11.70 -1.10 2.25
CA LYS A 45 12.13 -0.88 3.63
C LYS A 45 11.57 -1.95 4.59
N ALA A 46 10.31 -2.34 4.44
CA ALA A 46 9.72 -3.41 5.25
C ALA A 46 10.43 -4.76 5.03
N ARG A 47 10.82 -5.05 3.78
CA ARG A 47 11.68 -6.20 3.47
C ARG A 47 13.06 -6.09 4.12
N GLU A 48 13.72 -4.94 4.01
CA GLU A 48 15.05 -4.71 4.61
C GLU A 48 15.02 -4.79 6.15
N ALA A 49 13.90 -4.46 6.75
CA ALA A 49 13.64 -4.63 8.18
C ALA A 49 13.18 -6.05 8.56
N GLU A 50 13.17 -7.00 7.62
CA GLU A 50 12.73 -8.39 7.78
C GLU A 50 11.29 -8.52 8.31
N ILE A 51 10.45 -7.49 8.09
CA ILE A 51 9.03 -7.48 8.46
C ILE A 51 8.22 -8.33 7.47
N ILE A 52 8.61 -8.28 6.20
CA ILE A 52 7.98 -9.02 5.10
C ILE A 52 9.07 -9.88 4.46
N ASP A 53 8.73 -11.15 4.20
CA ASP A 53 9.61 -12.08 3.49
C ASP A 53 10.00 -11.54 2.09
N VAL A 54 11.18 -11.91 1.61
CA VAL A 54 11.72 -11.46 0.32
C VAL A 54 10.83 -11.84 -0.87
N GLU A 55 10.24 -13.04 -0.86
CA GLU A 55 9.35 -13.51 -1.92
C GLU A 55 8.05 -12.71 -1.88
N VAL A 56 7.46 -12.55 -0.69
CA VAL A 56 6.24 -11.76 -0.49
C VAL A 56 6.44 -10.31 -0.91
N ALA A 57 7.54 -9.67 -0.51
CA ALA A 57 7.86 -8.30 -0.89
C ALA A 57 8.05 -8.16 -2.41
N THR A 58 8.62 -9.17 -3.07
CA THR A 58 8.79 -9.20 -4.53
C THR A 58 7.44 -9.26 -5.23
N ASP A 59 6.53 -10.13 -4.79
CA ASP A 59 5.19 -10.27 -5.38
C ASP A 59 4.30 -9.05 -5.14
N VAL A 60 4.40 -8.43 -3.96
CA VAL A 60 3.71 -7.17 -3.68
C VAL A 60 4.20 -6.06 -4.59
N ASN A 61 5.52 -5.90 -4.73
CA ASN A 61 6.11 -4.92 -5.65
C ASN A 61 5.72 -5.19 -7.10
N TYR A 62 5.67 -6.45 -7.53
CA TYR A 62 5.18 -6.83 -8.85
C TYR A 62 3.76 -6.33 -9.10
N HIS A 63 2.86 -6.53 -8.15
CA HIS A 63 1.48 -6.07 -8.28
C HIS A 63 1.36 -4.53 -8.26
N ILE A 64 2.10 -3.84 -7.38
CA ILE A 64 2.10 -2.37 -7.38
C ILE A 64 2.66 -1.83 -8.71
N GLU A 65 3.72 -2.42 -9.25
CA GLU A 65 4.29 -2.07 -10.56
C GLU A 65 3.27 -2.28 -11.69
N LYS A 66 2.51 -3.37 -11.67
CA LYS A 66 1.43 -3.58 -12.65
C LYS A 66 0.32 -2.53 -12.53
N ALA A 67 -0.02 -2.11 -11.32
CA ALA A 67 -0.98 -1.02 -11.10
C ALA A 67 -0.45 0.31 -11.67
N VAL A 68 0.84 0.64 -11.45
CA VAL A 68 1.51 1.81 -12.06
C VAL A 68 1.46 1.76 -13.58
N GLN A 69 1.85 0.63 -14.17
CA GLN A 69 1.84 0.44 -15.63
C GLN A 69 0.43 0.62 -16.20
N GLN A 70 -0.60 0.08 -15.54
CA GLN A 70 -1.98 0.22 -15.98
C GLN A 70 -2.48 1.66 -15.84
N ALA A 71 -2.13 2.36 -14.75
CA ALA A 71 -2.46 3.77 -14.54
C ALA A 71 -1.82 4.67 -15.61
N ASN A 72 -0.63 4.34 -16.11
CA ASN A 72 0.07 5.13 -17.12
C ASN A 72 -0.44 4.97 -18.56
N LYS A 73 -1.31 3.99 -18.83
CA LYS A 73 -1.85 3.77 -20.18
C LYS A 73 -2.69 4.97 -20.66
N PRO A 74 -2.83 5.17 -21.99
CA PRO A 74 -3.75 6.17 -22.53
C PRO A 74 -5.20 5.93 -22.07
N GLU A 75 -5.60 4.66 -21.98
CA GLU A 75 -6.90 4.21 -21.46
C GLU A 75 -6.66 3.25 -20.28
N PRO A 76 -6.52 3.79 -19.05
CA PRO A 76 -6.37 2.98 -17.85
C PRO A 76 -7.61 2.12 -17.59
N SER A 77 -7.41 0.95 -17.01
CA SER A 77 -8.51 0.06 -16.60
C SER A 77 -8.56 0.09 -15.09
N LYS A 78 -9.58 0.78 -14.57
CA LYS A 78 -9.87 0.86 -13.14
C LYS A 78 -9.88 -0.52 -12.49
N ASN A 79 -10.61 -1.47 -13.08
CA ASN A 79 -10.74 -2.82 -12.55
C ASN A 79 -9.40 -3.56 -12.47
N THR A 80 -8.54 -3.37 -13.48
CA THR A 80 -7.21 -3.99 -13.50
C THR A 80 -6.28 -3.37 -12.46
N ILE A 81 -6.34 -2.05 -12.25
CA ILE A 81 -5.58 -1.38 -11.19
C ILE A 81 -6.02 -1.92 -9.82
N LEU A 82 -7.33 -1.98 -9.57
CA LEU A 82 -7.89 -2.48 -8.30
C LEU A 82 -7.55 -3.94 -8.04
N ASP A 83 -7.59 -4.80 -9.05
CA ASP A 83 -7.24 -6.22 -8.93
C ASP A 83 -5.78 -6.38 -8.46
N HIS A 84 -4.86 -5.63 -9.05
CA HIS A 84 -3.46 -5.65 -8.63
C HIS A 84 -3.26 -5.10 -7.21
N LEU A 85 -3.88 -3.98 -6.85
CA LEU A 85 -3.79 -3.43 -5.49
C LEU A 85 -4.39 -4.39 -4.45
N THR A 86 -5.46 -5.10 -4.80
CA THR A 86 -6.09 -6.09 -3.93
C THR A 86 -5.18 -7.29 -3.71
N LYS A 87 -4.58 -7.82 -4.78
CA LYS A 87 -3.59 -8.92 -4.68
C LYS A 87 -2.38 -8.52 -3.83
N ALA A 88 -1.85 -7.32 -4.03
CA ALA A 88 -0.78 -6.76 -3.20
C ALA A 88 -1.17 -6.73 -1.71
N LYS A 89 -2.39 -6.28 -1.39
CA LYS A 89 -2.91 -6.21 -0.02
C LYS A 89 -3.08 -7.60 0.59
N ASP A 90 -3.66 -8.54 -0.17
CA ASP A 90 -3.96 -9.89 0.32
C ASP A 90 -2.68 -10.69 0.65
N LEU A 91 -1.55 -10.41 -0.02
CA LEU A 91 -0.25 -11.02 0.26
C LEU A 91 0.33 -10.63 1.63
N ILE A 92 -0.01 -9.44 2.16
CA ILE A 92 0.59 -8.91 3.40
C ILE A 92 -0.43 -8.69 4.53
N GLN A 93 -1.73 -8.94 4.30
CA GLN A 93 -2.78 -8.71 5.30
C GLN A 93 -2.61 -9.53 6.57
N GLY A 94 -1.88 -10.65 6.52
CA GLY A 94 -1.59 -11.51 7.68
C GLY A 94 -0.38 -11.05 8.50
N VAL A 95 0.38 -10.06 8.04
CA VAL A 95 1.60 -9.57 8.70
C VAL A 95 1.23 -8.38 9.59
N ALA A 96 1.18 -8.59 10.91
CA ALA A 96 0.70 -7.59 11.87
C ALA A 96 1.53 -6.29 11.81
N GLU A 97 2.84 -6.42 11.71
CA GLU A 97 3.82 -5.34 11.63
C GLU A 97 3.70 -4.54 10.31
N ALA A 98 3.11 -5.13 9.26
CA ALA A 98 2.85 -4.47 7.97
C ALA A 98 1.48 -3.78 7.90
N GLY A 99 0.72 -3.69 9.01
CA GLY A 99 -0.63 -3.11 9.03
C GLY A 99 -0.72 -1.67 8.49
N GLY A 100 0.35 -0.87 8.62
CA GLY A 100 0.44 0.46 8.03
C GLY A 100 0.44 0.44 6.49
N ILE A 101 1.11 -0.55 5.90
CA ILE A 101 1.18 -0.74 4.44
C ILE A 101 -0.16 -1.26 3.91
N VAL A 102 -0.79 -2.20 4.61
CA VAL A 102 -2.16 -2.69 4.29
C VAL A 102 -3.14 -1.52 4.25
N THR A 103 -3.07 -0.64 5.25
CA THR A 103 -3.91 0.57 5.31
C THR A 103 -3.64 1.51 4.14
N ALA A 104 -2.37 1.68 3.75
CA ALA A 104 -2.01 2.49 2.59
C ALA A 104 -2.57 1.91 1.28
N LEU A 105 -2.44 0.58 1.07
CA LEU A 105 -2.99 -0.10 -0.10
C LEU A 105 -4.51 0.06 -0.21
N MET A 106 -5.24 -0.02 0.90
CA MET A 106 -6.68 0.21 0.93
C MET A 106 -7.03 1.64 0.51
N LYS A 107 -6.37 2.65 1.07
CA LYS A 107 -6.61 4.06 0.71
C LYS A 107 -6.26 4.37 -0.74
N VAL A 108 -5.18 3.79 -1.26
CA VAL A 108 -4.83 3.89 -2.68
C VAL A 108 -5.91 3.26 -3.55
N ALA A 109 -6.46 2.10 -3.18
CA ALA A 109 -7.57 1.49 -3.89
C ALA A 109 -8.84 2.37 -3.86
N GLU A 110 -9.11 3.07 -2.77
CA GLU A 110 -10.19 4.08 -2.70
C GLU A 110 -9.94 5.25 -3.67
N LEU A 111 -8.70 5.74 -3.78
CA LEU A 111 -8.36 6.79 -4.75
C LEU A 111 -8.60 6.35 -6.20
N VAL A 112 -8.33 5.08 -6.52
CA VAL A 112 -8.63 4.53 -7.86
C VAL A 112 -10.12 4.63 -8.18
N GLN A 113 -11.00 4.51 -7.17
CA GLN A 113 -12.45 4.65 -7.39
C GLN A 113 -12.86 6.05 -7.86
N ASN A 114 -12.10 7.07 -7.46
CA ASN A 114 -12.42 8.48 -7.73
C ASN A 114 -11.67 9.04 -8.94
N LEU A 115 -10.49 8.50 -9.27
CA LEU A 115 -9.60 9.02 -10.32
C LEU A 115 -9.78 8.35 -11.69
N PHE A 116 -10.33 7.14 -11.73
CA PHE A 116 -10.52 6.31 -12.92
C PHE A 116 -11.92 5.70 -12.96
#